data_AF-A0A3Q7EUP5-F1
#
_entry.id   AF-A0A3Q7EUP5-F1
#
_cell.length_a   1.000
_cell.length_b   1.000
_cell.length_c   1.000
_cell.angle_alpha   90.00
_cell.angle_beta   90.00
_cell.angle_gamma   90.00
#
_symmetry.space_group_name_H-M   'P 1'
#
loop_
_entity.id
_entity.type
_entity.pdbx_description
1 polymer ?
#
loop_
_entity_poly.entity_id
_entity_poly.type
_entity_poly.pdbx_seq_one_letter_code
_entity_poly.pdbx_strand_id
1 'polypeptide(L)'
;MGVNSKAETSRARKNAVESERKDRESREKEDQYWREAEGAKPRAAKKREEEAEKRAEAAAKKAEVRRLAELEEKELEKSIKKPDKKANQASTVDDAIAHLAISDSLPPDRHPEKRLRAAFKAFEEAELRALKEEKPGLTHTQYKDLIWKLWKKSPDNPLNQVADKS
;
A
#
# COMPACT_ATOMS: atom_id res chain seq x y z
N MET A 1 5.58 -43.46 -52.85
CA MET A 1 6.08 -42.33 -52.03
C MET A 1 5.11 -42.08 -50.88
N GLY A 2 5.17 -42.87 -49.81
CA GLY A 2 4.26 -42.75 -48.67
C GLY A 2 4.95 -42.07 -47.50
N VAL A 3 4.67 -40.80 -47.27
CA VAL A 3 5.16 -40.11 -46.08
C VAL A 3 4.35 -40.58 -44.86
N ASN A 4 5.03 -40.87 -43.76
CA ASN A 4 4.44 -41.47 -42.56
C ASN A 4 3.49 -40.46 -41.87
N SER A 5 2.18 -40.75 -41.83
CA SER A 5 1.10 -39.85 -41.36
C SER A 5 1.34 -39.28 -39.94
N LYS A 6 2.03 -40.01 -39.06
CA LYS A 6 2.42 -39.52 -37.72
C LYS A 6 3.48 -38.42 -37.78
N ALA A 7 4.36 -38.45 -38.78
CA ALA A 7 5.36 -37.42 -39.02
C ALA A 7 4.72 -36.14 -39.60
N GLU A 8 3.69 -36.26 -40.44
CA GLU A 8 2.94 -35.11 -40.97
C GLU A 8 2.15 -34.38 -39.89
N THR A 9 1.44 -35.10 -39.01
CA THR A 9 0.71 -34.47 -37.89
C THR A 9 1.64 -33.83 -36.84
N SER A 10 2.87 -34.34 -36.69
CA SER A 10 3.90 -33.72 -35.85
C SER A 10 4.47 -32.44 -36.50
N ARG A 11 4.75 -32.48 -37.80
CA ARG A 11 5.20 -31.32 -38.58
C ARG A 11 4.12 -30.24 -38.67
N ALA A 12 2.86 -30.62 -38.86
CA ALA A 12 1.73 -29.69 -38.87
C ALA A 12 1.57 -28.96 -37.53
N ARG A 13 1.71 -29.68 -36.40
CA ARG A 13 1.69 -29.05 -35.07
C ARG A 13 2.88 -28.12 -34.83
N LYS A 14 4.08 -28.51 -35.27
CA LYS A 14 5.25 -27.64 -35.20
C LYS A 14 5.10 -26.37 -36.05
N ASN A 15 4.61 -26.52 -37.28
CA ASN A 15 4.35 -25.38 -38.16
C ASN A 15 3.24 -24.47 -37.63
N ALA A 16 2.19 -25.02 -37.01
CA ALA A 16 1.12 -24.24 -36.39
C ALA A 16 1.63 -23.42 -35.20
N VAL A 17 2.43 -24.02 -34.32
CA VAL A 17 3.06 -23.31 -33.19
C VAL A 17 4.05 -22.25 -33.67
N GLU A 18 4.79 -22.55 -34.74
CA GLU A 18 5.72 -21.60 -35.36
C GLU A 18 4.98 -20.43 -36.02
N SER A 19 3.84 -20.68 -36.67
CA SER A 19 2.98 -19.61 -37.20
C SER A 19 2.35 -18.76 -36.10
N GLU A 20 1.85 -19.36 -35.01
CA GLU A 20 1.29 -18.60 -33.88
C GLU A 20 2.36 -17.75 -33.19
N ARG A 21 3.58 -18.27 -33.07
CA ARG A 21 4.72 -17.51 -32.54
C ARG A 21 5.07 -16.34 -33.44
N LYS A 22 5.13 -16.57 -34.76
CA LYS A 22 5.44 -15.53 -35.74
C LYS A 22 4.35 -14.46 -35.78
N ASP A 23 3.08 -14.84 -35.66
CA ASP A 23 1.93 -13.93 -35.57
C ASP A 23 1.94 -13.12 -34.27
N ARG A 24 2.38 -13.73 -33.16
CA ARG A 24 2.58 -13.01 -31.89
C ARG A 24 3.72 -12.01 -32.00
N GLU A 25 4.85 -12.43 -32.54
CA GLU A 25 6.02 -11.57 -32.75
C GLU A 25 5.71 -10.44 -33.75
N SER A 26 4.86 -10.65 -34.75
CA SER A 26 4.45 -9.59 -35.67
C SER A 26 3.51 -8.59 -34.99
N ARG A 27 2.55 -9.06 -34.19
CA ARG A 27 1.67 -8.18 -33.40
C ARG A 27 2.44 -7.38 -32.36
N GLU A 28 3.40 -7.99 -31.67
CA GLU A 28 4.25 -7.30 -30.69
C GLU A 28 5.15 -6.25 -31.36
N LYS A 29 5.66 -6.51 -32.56
CA LYS A 29 6.42 -5.52 -33.35
C LYS A 29 5.53 -4.40 -33.85
N GLU A 30 4.31 -4.69 -34.26
CA GLU A 30 3.33 -3.69 -34.65
C GLU A 30 2.92 -2.82 -33.45
N ASP A 31 2.65 -3.42 -32.30
CA ASP A 31 2.38 -2.72 -31.03
C ASP A 31 3.58 -1.87 -30.58
N GLN A 32 4.82 -2.37 -30.73
CA GLN A 32 6.03 -1.58 -30.47
C GLN A 32 6.15 -0.40 -31.43
N TYR A 33 5.95 -0.64 -32.73
CA TYR A 33 5.99 0.39 -33.74
C TYR A 33 4.96 1.49 -33.47
N TRP A 34 3.72 1.13 -33.09
CA TRP A 34 2.69 2.09 -32.72
C TRP A 34 3.00 2.81 -31.40
N ARG A 35 3.58 2.14 -30.40
CA ARG A 35 4.02 2.80 -29.15
C ARG A 35 5.18 3.76 -29.35
N GLU A 36 6.11 3.45 -30.24
CA GLU A 36 7.22 4.33 -30.61
C GLU A 36 6.74 5.50 -31.48
N ALA A 37 5.81 5.26 -32.40
CA ALA A 37 5.22 6.27 -33.27
C ALA A 37 4.26 7.23 -32.53
N GLU A 38 3.51 6.77 -31.52
CA GLU A 38 2.73 7.64 -30.64
C GLU A 38 3.61 8.51 -29.73
N GLY A 39 4.92 8.23 -29.66
CA GLY A 39 5.85 8.92 -28.77
C GLY A 39 5.50 8.72 -27.29
N ALA A 40 6.38 9.17 -26.40
CA ALA A 40 6.07 9.15 -24.97
C ALA A 40 4.75 9.89 -24.73
N LYS A 41 3.69 9.15 -24.31
CA LYS A 41 2.37 9.69 -23.95
C LYS A 41 2.55 11.08 -23.31
N PRO A 42 1.88 12.14 -23.80
CA PRO A 42 2.10 13.49 -23.30
C PRO A 42 1.95 13.47 -21.77
N ARG A 43 2.80 14.19 -21.04
CA ARG A 43 2.81 14.19 -19.56
C ARG A 43 1.41 14.37 -18.94
N ALA A 44 0.50 15.03 -19.65
CA ALA A 44 -0.91 15.17 -19.31
C ALA A 44 -1.70 13.85 -19.28
N ALA A 45 -1.49 12.95 -20.25
CA ALA A 45 -2.13 11.63 -20.28
C ALA A 45 -1.60 10.74 -19.15
N LYS A 46 -0.29 10.75 -18.91
CA LYS A 46 0.32 10.02 -17.79
C LYS A 46 -0.19 10.50 -16.43
N LYS A 47 -0.32 11.81 -16.24
CA LYS A 47 -0.88 12.40 -15.02
C LYS A 47 -2.35 12.03 -14.81
N ARG A 48 -3.14 11.96 -15.88
CA ARG A 48 -4.57 11.57 -15.81
C ARG A 48 -4.76 10.10 -15.50
N GLU A 49 -3.89 9.24 -16.04
CA GLU A 49 -3.87 7.79 -15.76
C GLU A 49 -3.47 7.52 -14.30
N GLU A 50 -2.44 8.20 -13.79
CA GLU A 50 -2.00 8.10 -12.38
C GLU A 50 -3.05 8.64 -11.39
N GLU A 51 -3.75 9.73 -11.72
CA GLU A 51 -4.83 10.27 -10.89
C GLU A 51 -6.05 9.34 -10.89
N ALA A 52 -6.36 8.72 -12.03
CA ALA A 52 -7.42 7.72 -12.13
C ALA A 52 -7.08 6.45 -11.33
N GLU A 53 -5.84 5.99 -11.39
CA GLU A 53 -5.35 4.84 -10.61
C GLU A 53 -5.39 5.14 -9.11
N LYS A 54 -4.91 6.32 -8.68
CA LYS A 54 -4.97 6.73 -7.27
C LYS A 54 -6.41 6.88 -6.76
N ARG A 55 -7.33 7.35 -7.60
CA ARG A 55 -8.76 7.45 -7.25
C ARG A 55 -9.43 6.09 -7.19
N ALA A 56 -9.06 5.17 -8.08
CA ALA A 56 -9.52 3.78 -8.05
C ALA A 56 -9.00 3.04 -6.81
N GLU A 57 -7.72 3.21 -6.46
CA GLU A 57 -7.14 2.61 -5.26
C GLU A 57 -7.77 3.18 -3.98
N ALA A 58 -8.02 4.49 -3.92
CA ALA A 58 -8.73 5.12 -2.80
C ALA A 58 -10.18 4.62 -2.69
N ALA A 59 -10.87 4.43 -3.82
CA ALA A 59 -12.22 3.86 -3.84
C ALA A 59 -12.23 2.39 -3.39
N ALA A 60 -11.25 1.59 -3.83
CA ALA A 60 -11.10 0.20 -3.42
C ALA A 60 -10.78 0.06 -1.93
N LYS A 61 -9.84 0.87 -1.40
CA LYS A 61 -9.54 0.92 0.04
C LYS A 61 -10.75 1.35 0.86
N LYS A 62 -11.50 2.35 0.40
CA LYS A 62 -12.74 2.78 1.08
C LYS A 62 -13.81 1.71 1.05
N ALA A 63 -13.94 0.96 -0.04
CA ALA A 63 -14.87 -0.16 -0.14
C ALA A 63 -14.48 -1.30 0.82
N GLU A 64 -13.19 -1.62 0.92
CA GLU A 64 -12.70 -2.66 1.83
C GLU A 64 -12.89 -2.27 3.30
N VAL A 65 -12.57 -1.02 3.67
CA VAL A 65 -12.83 -0.50 5.02
C VAL A 65 -14.33 -0.53 5.34
N ARG A 66 -15.19 -0.14 4.39
CA ARG A 66 -16.64 -0.20 4.57
C ARG A 66 -17.13 -1.64 4.75
N ARG A 67 -16.59 -2.59 3.99
CA ARG A 67 -16.92 -4.01 4.14
C ARG A 67 -16.51 -4.55 5.50
N LEU A 68 -15.31 -4.18 5.98
CA LEU A 68 -14.83 -4.56 7.31
C LEU A 68 -15.75 -3.99 8.40
N ALA A 69 -16.10 -2.71 8.31
CA ALA A 69 -16.99 -2.05 9.26
C ALA A 69 -18.40 -2.69 9.27
N GLU A 70 -18.94 -3.09 8.11
CA GLU A 70 -20.24 -3.77 8.04
C GLU A 70 -20.20 -5.19 8.68
N LEU A 71 -19.05 -5.87 8.60
CA LEU A 71 -18.85 -7.15 9.29
C LEU A 71 -18.76 -6.96 10.81
N GLU A 72 -18.03 -5.93 11.26
CA GLU A 72 -17.95 -5.56 12.68
C GLU A 72 -19.33 -5.14 13.22
N GLU A 73 -20.10 -4.35 12.48
CA GLU A 73 -21.45 -3.96 12.86
C GLU A 73 -22.39 -5.18 12.96
N LYS A 74 -22.29 -6.13 12.04
CA LYS A 74 -23.06 -7.40 12.11
C LYS A 74 -22.64 -8.26 13.29
N GLU A 75 -21.36 -8.31 13.64
CA GLU A 75 -20.90 -9.04 14.83
C GLU A 75 -21.35 -8.35 16.12
N LEU A 76 -21.29 -7.02 16.18
CA LEU A 76 -21.84 -6.24 17.29
C LEU A 76 -23.36 -6.41 17.40
N GLU A 77 -24.10 -6.41 16.29
CA GLU A 77 -25.55 -6.61 16.32
C GLU A 77 -25.91 -8.03 16.81
N LYS A 78 -25.13 -9.05 16.42
CA LYS A 78 -25.29 -10.42 16.95
C LYS A 78 -24.97 -10.52 18.44
N SER A 79 -23.91 -9.84 18.91
CA SER A 79 -23.51 -9.86 20.32
C SER A 79 -24.49 -9.06 21.19
N ILE A 80 -25.04 -7.94 20.70
CA ILE A 80 -26.11 -7.18 21.36
C ILE A 80 -27.41 -8.00 21.43
N LYS A 81 -27.74 -8.80 20.40
CA LYS A 81 -28.92 -9.70 20.39
C LYS A 81 -28.73 -10.94 21.28
N LYS A 82 -27.49 -11.32 21.60
CA LYS A 82 -27.14 -12.41 22.52
C LYS A 82 -26.32 -11.86 23.70
N PRO A 83 -26.89 -10.98 24.53
CA PRO A 83 -26.14 -10.46 25.66
C PRO A 83 -25.98 -11.60 26.66
N ASP A 84 -24.77 -12.14 26.76
CA ASP A 84 -24.38 -12.99 27.87
C ASP A 84 -24.47 -12.15 29.14
N LYS A 85 -25.58 -12.31 29.87
CA LYS A 85 -25.89 -11.53 31.09
C LYS A 85 -24.83 -11.65 32.20
N LYS A 86 -23.85 -12.53 32.03
CA LYS A 86 -22.70 -12.72 32.93
C LYS A 86 -21.45 -11.93 32.53
N ALA A 87 -21.36 -11.38 31.31
CA ALA A 87 -20.15 -10.71 30.80
C ALA A 87 -19.97 -9.26 31.30
N ASN A 88 -21.01 -8.66 31.91
CA ASN A 88 -20.99 -7.31 32.48
C ASN A 88 -21.11 -7.29 34.02
N GLN A 89 -20.95 -8.43 34.68
CA GLN A 89 -21.04 -8.55 36.13
C GLN A 89 -19.62 -8.61 36.73
N ALA A 90 -19.01 -7.45 36.96
CA ALA A 90 -17.79 -7.37 37.75
C ALA A 90 -18.17 -7.61 39.23
N SER A 91 -17.81 -8.78 39.76
CA SER A 91 -18.15 -9.16 41.13
C SER A 91 -17.11 -8.68 42.16
N THR A 92 -15.96 -8.20 41.70
CA THR A 92 -14.86 -7.69 42.53
C THR A 92 -14.30 -6.39 41.95
N VAL A 93 -13.65 -5.59 42.81
CA VAL A 93 -13.07 -4.30 42.43
C VAL A 93 -11.96 -4.47 41.38
N ASP A 94 -11.14 -5.53 41.49
CA ASP A 94 -10.10 -5.87 40.51
C ASP A 94 -10.66 -6.20 39.13
N ASP A 95 -11.80 -6.89 39.07
CA ASP A 95 -12.46 -7.27 37.81
C ASP A 95 -13.04 -6.02 37.11
N ALA A 96 -13.62 -5.09 37.88
CA ALA A 96 -14.10 -3.81 37.36
C ALA A 96 -12.96 -2.95 36.77
N ILE A 97 -11.77 -2.98 37.37
CA ILE A 97 -10.59 -2.27 36.87
C ILE A 97 -10.09 -2.93 35.57
N ALA A 98 -10.06 -4.25 35.50
CA ALA A 98 -9.62 -4.99 34.31
C ALA A 98 -10.52 -4.72 33.09
N HIS A 99 -11.85 -4.70 33.29
CA HIS A 99 -12.81 -4.39 32.23
C HIS A 99 -12.65 -2.98 31.64
N LEU A 100 -12.23 -1.99 32.43
CA LEU A 100 -11.95 -0.63 31.98
C LEU A 100 -10.56 -0.47 31.34
N ALA A 101 -9.57 -1.28 31.75
CA ALA A 101 -8.21 -1.23 31.22
C ALA A 101 -8.07 -1.82 29.80
N ILE A 102 -8.96 -2.73 29.39
CA ILE A 102 -8.92 -3.39 28.07
C ILE A 102 -9.25 -2.40 26.93
N SER A 103 -10.08 -1.38 27.18
CA SER A 103 -10.43 -0.36 26.19
C SER A 103 -9.33 0.66 25.90
N ASP A 104 -8.35 0.83 26.80
CA ASP A 104 -7.33 1.89 26.71
C ASP A 104 -5.96 1.39 26.22
N SER A 105 -5.85 0.11 25.87
CA SER A 105 -4.64 -0.49 25.31
C SER A 105 -4.86 -0.96 23.88
N LEU A 106 -5.02 0.00 22.96
CA LEU A 106 -4.67 -0.29 21.56
C LEU A 106 -3.22 -0.82 21.56
N PRO A 107 -2.94 -1.97 20.93
CA PRO A 107 -1.62 -2.59 21.00
C PRO A 107 -0.58 -1.55 20.57
N PRO A 108 0.38 -1.16 21.43
CA PRO A 108 1.48 -0.35 20.98
C PRO A 108 2.23 -1.17 19.93
N ASP A 109 2.04 -0.81 18.65
CA ASP A 109 2.60 -1.51 17.50
C ASP A 109 4.08 -1.78 17.80
N ARG A 110 4.38 -3.06 17.96
CA ARG A 110 5.63 -3.59 18.50
C ARG A 110 6.73 -3.64 17.43
N HIS A 111 6.53 -2.96 16.30
CA HIS A 111 7.50 -2.90 15.21
C HIS A 111 8.37 -1.64 15.31
N PRO A 112 9.63 -1.73 15.79
CA PRO A 112 10.55 -0.60 15.82
C PRO A 112 10.77 0.01 14.42
N GLU A 113 10.71 -0.81 13.37
CA GLU A 113 10.81 -0.37 11.97
C GLU A 113 9.58 0.45 11.50
N LYS A 114 8.38 0.09 11.97
CA LYS A 114 7.16 0.85 11.64
C LYS A 114 7.08 2.14 12.45
N ARG A 115 7.58 2.16 13.68
CA ARG A 115 7.71 3.38 14.48
C ARG A 115 8.70 4.35 13.86
N LEU A 116 9.86 3.87 13.36
CA LEU A 116 10.82 4.72 12.67
C LEU A 116 10.20 5.36 11.42
N ARG A 117 9.46 4.60 10.61
CA ARG A 117 8.78 5.11 9.42
C ARG A 117 7.61 6.03 9.75
N ALA A 118 6.83 5.73 10.78
CA ALA A 118 5.71 6.55 11.22
C ALA A 118 6.19 7.87 11.84
N ALA A 119 7.19 7.83 12.71
CA ALA A 119 7.79 9.02 13.32
C ALA A 119 8.51 9.87 12.27
N PHE A 120 9.26 9.27 11.35
CA PHE A 120 9.86 9.98 10.22
C PHE A 120 8.80 10.66 9.34
N LYS A 121 7.68 9.98 9.06
CA LYS A 121 6.59 10.55 8.26
C LYS A 121 5.86 11.69 8.97
N ALA A 122 5.60 11.55 10.27
CA ALA A 122 5.01 12.61 11.08
C ALA A 122 5.92 13.85 11.16
N PHE A 123 7.23 13.63 11.32
CA PHE A 123 8.24 14.67 11.30
C PHE A 123 8.40 15.31 9.91
N GLU A 124 8.41 14.51 8.84
CA GLU A 124 8.46 15.00 7.46
C GLU A 124 7.26 15.90 7.18
N GLU A 125 6.04 15.54 7.57
CA GLU A 125 4.86 16.34 7.28
C GLU A 125 4.80 17.66 8.08
N ALA A 126 5.21 17.64 9.35
CA ALA A 126 5.29 18.83 10.21
C ALA A 126 6.40 19.80 9.76
N GLU A 127 7.61 19.28 9.55
CA GLU A 127 8.76 20.09 9.13
C GLU A 127 8.62 20.59 7.70
N LEU A 128 8.03 19.80 6.79
CA LEU A 128 7.79 20.24 5.42
C LEU A 128 6.77 21.37 5.36
N ARG A 129 5.80 21.41 6.28
CA ARG A 129 4.89 22.55 6.42
C ARG A 129 5.62 23.78 6.95
N ALA A 130 6.39 23.64 8.03
CA ALA A 130 7.18 24.74 8.59
C ALA A 130 8.20 25.30 7.59
N LEU A 131 8.95 24.43 6.90
CA LEU A 131 9.97 24.80 5.92
C LEU A 131 9.40 25.45 4.65
N LYS A 132 8.18 25.07 4.24
CA LYS A 132 7.50 25.74 3.13
C LYS A 132 7.04 27.15 3.51
N GLU A 133 6.72 27.37 4.78
CA GLU A 133 6.31 28.68 5.30
C GLU A 133 7.53 29.58 5.57
N GLU A 134 8.63 29.01 6.09
CA GLU A 134 9.86 29.72 6.40
C GLU A 134 10.69 30.06 5.15
N LYS A 135 10.75 29.13 4.19
CA LYS A 135 11.60 29.23 3.00
C LYS A 135 10.80 28.87 1.75
N PRO A 136 9.75 29.63 1.37
CA PRO A 136 9.02 29.35 0.14
C PRO A 136 9.97 29.47 -1.07
N GLY A 137 10.05 28.43 -1.90
CA GLY A 137 10.85 28.43 -3.14
C GLY A 137 11.94 27.37 -3.24
N LEU A 138 12.15 26.54 -2.21
CA LEU A 138 13.01 25.37 -2.32
C LEU A 138 12.31 24.24 -3.09
N THR A 139 13.08 23.42 -3.80
CA THR A 139 12.52 22.24 -4.47
C THR A 139 12.17 21.16 -3.43
N HIS A 140 11.19 20.31 -3.76
CA HIS A 140 10.74 19.24 -2.86
C HIS A 140 11.88 18.30 -2.42
N THR A 141 12.84 18.03 -3.31
CA THR A 141 14.04 17.23 -3.01
C THR A 141 14.95 17.91 -2.00
N GLN A 142 15.15 19.23 -2.11
CA GLN A 142 15.97 19.99 -1.16
C GLN A 142 15.34 20.05 0.23
N TYR A 143 14.01 20.18 0.33
CA TYR A 143 13.31 20.06 1.61
C TYR A 143 13.51 18.67 2.22
N LYS A 144 13.43 17.60 1.42
CA LYS A 144 13.68 16.23 1.90
C LYS A 144 15.09 16.04 2.44
N ASP A 145 16.10 16.57 1.76
CA ASP A 145 17.49 16.51 2.24
C ASP A 145 17.68 17.29 3.55
N LEU A 146 17.01 18.45 3.68
CA LEU A 146 17.04 19.26 4.89
C LEU A 146 16.33 18.58 6.06
N ILE A 147 15.14 18.04 5.81
CA ILE A 147 14.33 17.25 6.77
C ILE A 147 15.10 16.01 7.19
N TRP A 148 15.78 15.31 6.28
CA TRP A 148 16.62 14.17 6.60
C TRP A 148 17.81 14.55 7.49
N LYS A 149 18.41 15.72 7.25
CA LYS A 149 19.50 16.26 8.08
C LYS A 149 19.01 16.67 9.47
N LEU A 150 17.83 17.27 9.57
CA LEU A 150 17.16 17.59 10.83
C LEU A 150 16.79 16.31 11.56
N TRP A 151 16.18 15.33 10.88
CA TRP A 151 15.78 14.04 11.44
C TRP A 151 16.94 13.25 12.05
N LYS A 152 18.11 13.24 11.41
CA LYS A 152 19.32 12.61 11.98
C LYS A 152 19.73 13.24 13.31
N LYS A 153 19.44 14.53 13.51
CA LYS A 153 19.76 15.29 14.74
C LYS A 153 18.58 15.38 15.71
N SER A 154 17.36 15.07 15.26
CA SER A 154 16.16 15.21 16.08
C SER A 154 16.12 14.17 17.21
N PRO A 155 15.62 14.57 18.40
CA PRO A 155 15.42 13.66 19.53
C PRO A 155 14.30 12.64 19.28
N ASP A 156 13.46 12.90 18.27
CA ASP A 156 12.38 12.03 17.80
C ASP A 156 12.86 10.81 16.99
N ASN A 157 14.15 10.78 16.61
CA ASN A 157 14.72 9.62 15.96
C ASN A 157 14.95 8.51 17.00
N PRO A 158 14.23 7.38 16.93
CA PRO A 158 14.39 6.30 17.90
C PRO A 158 15.80 5.69 17.91
N LEU A 159 16.64 5.91 16.88
CA LEU A 159 18.06 5.55 16.87
C LEU A 159 18.90 6.38 17.87
N ASN A 160 18.53 7.64 18.11
CA ASN A 160 19.23 8.50 19.06
C ASN A 160 18.79 8.22 20.50
N GLN A 161 17.57 7.68 20.70
CA GLN A 161 17.04 7.31 22.01
C GLN A 161 17.61 6.00 22.58
N VAL A 162 18.20 5.13 21.74
CA VAL A 162 18.87 3.90 22.20
C VAL A 162 20.22 4.20 22.87
N ALA A 163 20.82 5.37 22.57
CA ALA A 163 22.12 5.76 23.11
C ALA A 163 22.05 6.33 24.54
N ASP A 164 20.89 6.80 24.99
CA ASP A 164 20.72 7.46 26.31
C ASP A 164 20.22 6.48 27.41
N LYS A 165 19.99 5.21 27.07
CA LYS A 165 19.63 4.15 28.01
C LYS A 165 20.78 3.15 28.16
N SER A 166 21.85 3.55 28.85
CA SER A 166 22.88 2.65 29.40
C SER A 166 23.45 3.22 30.68
#